data_AF-A0A246JIA2-F1
#
_entry.id   AF-A0A246JIA2-F1
#
_cell.length_a   1.000
_cell.length_b   1.000
_cell.length_c   1.000
_cell.angle_alpha   90.00
_cell.angle_beta   90.00
_cell.angle_gamma   90.00
#
_symmetry.space_group_name_H-M   'P 1'
#
loop_
_entity.id
_entity.type
_entity.pdbx_description
1 polymer ?
#
loop_
_entity_poly.entity_id
_entity_poly.type
_entity_poly.pdbx_seq_one_letter_code
_entity_poly.pdbx_strand_id
1 'polypeptide(L)'
;MRKPRDIDSELKALEAKAKTLKERRVRQLGELVIATGADALDAELLTGALLGAVATKDANAKEDWRKAGASFFQRGARKAAARHDRDAANDAAHDSHAASA
;
A
#
# COMPACT_ATOMS: atom_id res chain seq x y z
N MET A 1 -36.17 23.88 -15.10
CA MET A 1 -36.60 22.76 -14.24
C MET A 1 -35.45 21.77 -14.12
N ARG A 2 -34.97 21.46 -12.90
CA ARG A 2 -33.92 20.43 -12.70
C ARG A 2 -34.58 19.06 -12.81
N LYS A 3 -34.04 18.17 -13.65
CA LYS A 3 -34.49 16.77 -13.75
C LYS A 3 -34.48 16.15 -12.35
N PRO A 4 -35.52 15.38 -11.96
CA PRO A 4 -35.49 14.62 -10.71
C PRO A 4 -34.21 13.77 -10.68
N ARG A 5 -33.47 13.84 -9.56
CA ARG A 5 -32.27 13.01 -9.36
C ARG A 5 -32.68 11.55 -9.49
N ASP A 6 -32.01 10.83 -10.37
CA ASP A 6 -32.14 9.38 -10.47
C ASP A 6 -31.35 8.76 -9.30
N ILE A 7 -32.02 8.69 -8.14
CA ILE A 7 -31.46 8.16 -6.90
C ILE A 7 -30.97 6.73 -7.09
N ASP A 8 -31.62 5.94 -7.96
CA ASP A 8 -31.22 4.57 -8.25
C ASP A 8 -29.86 4.51 -8.96
N SER A 9 -29.61 5.44 -9.88
CA SER A 9 -28.30 5.57 -10.54
C SER A 9 -27.19 5.98 -9.55
N GLU A 10 -27.48 6.88 -8.61
CA GLU A 10 -26.53 7.30 -7.57
C GLU A 10 -26.23 6.16 -6.58
N LEU A 11 -27.25 5.40 -6.19
CA LEU A 11 -27.11 4.21 -5.33
C LEU A 11 -26.23 3.15 -6.01
N LYS A 12 -26.50 2.83 -7.28
CA LYS A 12 -25.67 1.90 -8.07
C LYS A 12 -24.22 2.38 -8.20
N ALA A 13 -24.02 3.68 -8.42
CA ALA A 13 -22.68 4.26 -8.50
C ALA A 13 -21.93 4.17 -7.17
N LEU A 14 -22.61 4.37 -6.03
CA LEU A 14 -22.02 4.21 -4.71
C LEU A 14 -21.68 2.75 -4.40
N GLU A 15 -22.55 1.82 -4.75
CA GLU A 15 -22.30 0.39 -4.56
C GLU A 15 -21.09 -0.08 -5.38
N ALA A 16 -21.00 0.31 -6.65
CA ALA A 16 -19.86 0.01 -7.50
C ALA A 16 -18.53 0.58 -6.95
N LYS A 17 -18.58 1.81 -6.41
CA LYS A 17 -17.43 2.43 -5.74
C LYS A 17 -17.04 1.67 -4.47
N ALA A 18 -18.01 1.31 -3.63
CA ALA A 18 -17.76 0.55 -2.41
C ALA A 18 -17.10 -0.80 -2.72
N LYS A 19 -17.58 -1.52 -3.74
CA LYS A 19 -16.97 -2.76 -4.22
C LYS A 19 -15.53 -2.56 -4.67
N THR A 20 -15.28 -1.55 -5.50
CA THR A 20 -13.94 -1.21 -6.01
C THR A 20 -12.97 -0.89 -4.86
N LEU A 21 -13.43 -0.13 -3.87
CA LEU A 21 -12.63 0.21 -2.69
C LEU A 21 -12.30 -1.03 -1.86
N LYS A 22 -13.26 -1.95 -1.68
CA LYS A 22 -13.06 -3.21 -0.98
C LYS A 22 -12.02 -4.08 -1.69
N GLU A 23 -12.15 -4.25 -3.01
CA GLU A 23 -11.20 -5.02 -3.81
C GLU A 23 -9.79 -4.43 -3.74
N ARG A 24 -9.66 -3.10 -3.86
CA ARG A 24 -8.38 -2.40 -3.70
C ARG A 24 -7.78 -2.63 -2.31
N ARG A 25 -8.60 -2.56 -1.25
CA ARG A 25 -8.14 -2.78 0.12
C ARG A 25 -7.63 -4.20 0.32
N VAL A 26 -8.34 -5.20 -0.20
CA VAL A 26 -7.90 -6.61 -0.13
C VAL A 26 -6.57 -6.80 -0.85
N ARG A 27 -6.44 -6.23 -2.06
CA ARG A 27 -5.17 -6.30 -2.81
C ARG A 27 -4.02 -5.65 -2.05
N GLN A 28 -4.21 -4.45 -1.51
CA GLN A 28 -3.18 -3.74 -0.74
C GLN A 28 -2.75 -4.51 0.52
N LEU A 29 -3.67 -5.18 1.19
CA LEU A 29 -3.34 -6.04 2.33
C LEU A 29 -2.54 -7.27 1.89
N GLY A 30 -2.91 -7.90 0.78
CA GLY A 30 -2.14 -9.00 0.20
C GLY A 30 -0.72 -8.58 -0.19
N GLU A 31 -0.57 -7.45 -0.86
CA GLU A 31 0.73 -6.87 -1.21
C GLU A 31 1.59 -6.57 0.03
N LEU A 32 0.96 -6.07 1.11
CA LEU A 32 1.66 -5.82 2.37
C LEU A 32 2.19 -7.11 3.00
N VAL A 33 1.37 -8.17 3.05
CA VAL A 33 1.77 -9.48 3.59
C VAL A 33 3.00 -10.02 2.86
N ILE A 34 3.00 -9.95 1.54
CA ILE A 34 4.14 -10.35 0.70
C ILE A 34 5.35 -9.46 0.96
N ALA A 35 5.16 -8.13 1.01
CA ALA A 35 6.27 -7.19 1.22
C ALA A 35 6.94 -7.34 2.59
N THR A 36 6.19 -7.79 3.61
CA THR A 36 6.72 -8.11 4.94
C THR A 36 7.34 -9.51 5.02
N GLY A 37 7.22 -10.35 3.99
CA GLY A 37 7.62 -11.75 3.98
C GLY A 37 6.75 -12.65 4.85
N ALA A 38 5.55 -12.19 5.20
CA ALA A 38 4.61 -12.93 6.05
C ALA A 38 3.85 -14.00 5.26
N ASP A 39 3.92 -13.97 3.93
CA ASP A 39 3.41 -15.00 3.02
C ASP A 39 4.16 -16.34 3.12
N ALA A 40 5.37 -16.34 3.69
CA ALA A 40 6.12 -17.56 3.99
C ALA A 40 5.64 -18.28 5.27
N LEU A 41 4.83 -17.62 6.09
CA LEU A 41 4.22 -18.23 7.28
C LEU A 41 3.03 -19.09 6.88
N ASP A 42 2.76 -20.14 7.66
CA ASP A 42 1.52 -20.87 7.51
C ASP A 42 0.32 -20.02 7.94
N ALA A 43 -0.85 -20.35 7.38
CA ALA A 43 -2.06 -19.57 7.60
C ALA A 43 -2.51 -19.55 9.08
N GLU A 44 -2.27 -20.63 9.84
CA GLU A 44 -2.66 -20.71 11.24
C GLU A 44 -1.77 -19.84 12.11
N LEU A 45 -0.46 -19.87 11.88
CA LEU A 45 0.52 -19.03 12.57
C LEU A 45 0.31 -17.54 12.27
N LEU A 46 0.13 -17.17 11.00
CA LEU A 46 -0.17 -15.78 10.64
C LEU A 46 -1.46 -15.30 11.32
N THR A 47 -2.50 -16.13 11.32
CA THR A 47 -3.77 -15.85 12.01
C THR A 47 -3.54 -15.67 13.51
N GLY A 48 -2.80 -16.58 14.14
CA GLY A 48 -2.45 -16.50 15.57
C GLY A 48 -1.69 -15.24 15.92
N ALA A 49 -0.71 -14.84 15.12
CA ALA A 49 0.05 -13.60 15.31
C ALA A 49 -0.85 -12.36 15.23
N LEU A 50 -1.77 -12.31 14.25
CA LEU A 50 -2.73 -11.21 14.11
C LEU A 50 -3.70 -11.14 15.29
N LEU A 51 -4.22 -12.28 15.76
CA LEU A 51 -5.06 -12.36 16.94
C LEU A 51 -4.33 -11.89 18.19
N GLY A 52 -3.07 -12.33 18.38
CA GLY A 52 -2.21 -11.87 19.47
C GLY A 52 -1.99 -10.36 19.45
N ALA A 53 -1.73 -9.80 18.26
CA ALA A 53 -1.55 -8.36 18.09
C ALA A 53 -2.82 -7.57 18.47
N VAL A 54 -4.00 -8.06 18.10
CA VAL A 54 -5.30 -7.45 18.47
C VAL A 54 -5.57 -7.56 19.97
N ALA A 55 -5.29 -8.73 20.57
CA ALA A 55 -5.55 -9.00 21.98
C ALA A 55 -4.58 -8.27 22.94
N THR A 56 -3.43 -7.83 22.45
CA THR A 56 -2.40 -7.14 23.25
C THR A 56 -2.97 -5.86 23.89
N LYS A 57 -2.88 -5.74 25.22
CA LYS A 57 -3.32 -4.54 25.96
C LYS A 57 -2.18 -3.60 26.35
N ASP A 58 -0.94 -4.08 26.26
CA ASP A 58 0.23 -3.26 26.54
C ASP A 58 0.40 -2.18 25.46
N ALA A 59 0.29 -0.92 25.88
CA ALA A 59 0.44 0.24 25.02
C ALA A 59 1.89 0.42 24.55
N ASN A 60 2.87 0.04 25.36
CA ASN A 60 4.28 0.16 25.02
C ASN A 60 4.64 -0.83 23.91
N ALA A 61 4.26 -2.11 24.07
CA ALA A 61 4.42 -3.11 23.01
C ALA A 61 3.75 -2.68 21.69
N LYS A 62 2.53 -2.13 21.75
CA LYS A 62 1.84 -1.59 20.57
C LYS A 62 2.58 -0.43 19.92
N GLU A 63 3.17 0.45 20.71
CA GLU A 63 3.94 1.59 20.20
C GLU A 63 5.26 1.14 19.56
N ASP A 64 5.94 0.16 20.14
CA ASP A 64 7.16 -0.40 19.56
C ASP A 64 6.89 -1.09 18.23
N TRP A 65 5.80 -1.86 18.12
CA TRP A 65 5.34 -2.41 16.84
C TRP A 65 4.97 -1.33 15.84
N ARG A 66 4.36 -0.22 16.29
CA ARG A 66 4.05 0.92 15.41
C ARG A 66 5.33 1.58 14.87
N LYS A 67 6.36 1.76 15.70
CA LYS A 67 7.67 2.28 15.29
C LYS A 67 8.38 1.34 14.30
N ALA A 68 8.34 0.03 14.56
CA ALA A 68 8.87 -0.98 13.65
C ALA A 68 8.15 -0.94 12.29
N GLY A 69 6.82 -0.86 12.30
CA GLY A 69 6.00 -0.68 11.09
C GLY A 69 6.33 0.60 10.34
N ALA A 70 6.43 1.74 11.02
CA ALA A 70 6.81 3.02 10.40
C ALA A 70 8.18 2.93 9.72
N SER A 71 9.15 2.28 10.36
CA SER A 71 10.49 2.07 9.82
C SER A 71 10.50 1.17 8.56
N PHE A 72 9.58 0.22 8.46
CA PHE A 72 9.38 -0.59 7.26
C PHE A 72 8.89 0.28 6.08
N PHE A 73 7.85 1.09 6.30
CA PHE A 73 7.32 1.98 5.26
C PHE A 73 8.30 3.09 4.86
N GLN A 74 9.09 3.61 5.80
CA GLN A 74 10.15 4.58 5.50
C GLN A 74 11.28 3.98 4.67
N ARG A 75 11.65 2.70 4.87
CA ARG A 75 12.60 2.01 3.99
C ARG A 75 12.07 1.87 2.57
N GLY A 76 10.78 1.56 2.43
CA GLY A 76 10.10 1.54 1.12
C GLY A 76 10.16 2.90 0.41
N ALA A 77 9.87 3.98 1.13
CA ALA A 77 9.94 5.35 0.60
C ALA A 77 11.36 5.72 0.11
N ARG A 78 12.40 5.39 0.90
CA ARG A 78 13.79 5.62 0.50
C ARG A 78 14.19 4.80 -0.73
N LYS A 79 13.73 3.55 -0.85
CA LYS A 79 13.97 2.71 -2.03
C LYS A 79 13.24 3.23 -3.27
N ALA A 80 12.04 3.77 -3.12
CA ALA A 80 11.29 4.41 -4.22
C ALA A 80 11.98 5.71 -4.67
N ALA A 81 12.42 6.56 -3.74
CA ALA A 81 13.18 7.77 -4.04
C ALA A 81 14.51 7.47 -4.75
N ALA A 82 15.27 6.47 -4.28
CA ALA A 82 16.53 6.05 -4.91
C ALA A 82 16.35 5.34 -6.28
N ARG A 83 15.14 4.92 -6.64
CA ARG A 83 14.82 4.49 -8.01
C ARG A 83 14.57 5.71 -8.89
N HIS A 84 13.74 6.64 -8.41
CA HIS A 84 13.42 7.87 -9.13
C HIS A 84 14.65 8.74 -9.44
N ASP A 85 15.64 8.77 -8.54
CA ASP A 85 16.90 9.50 -8.73
C ASP A 85 17.82 8.84 -9.77
N ARG A 86 17.84 7.49 -9.82
CA ARG A 86 18.55 6.75 -10.87
C ARG A 86 17.88 6.86 -12.24
N ASP A 87 16.55 6.86 -12.26
CA ASP A 87 15.79 7.04 -13.49
C ASP A 87 16.02 8.45 -14.07
N ALA A 88 16.04 9.48 -13.21
CA ALA A 88 16.38 10.86 -13.63
C ALA A 88 17.85 11.01 -14.08
N ALA A 89 18.79 10.33 -13.42
CA ALA A 89 20.19 10.34 -13.84
C ALA A 89 20.41 9.61 -15.17
N ASN A 90 19.62 8.58 -15.46
CA ASN A 90 19.67 7.84 -16.73
C ASN A 90 19.04 8.64 -17.88
N ASP A 91 17.95 9.39 -17.63
CA ASP A 91 17.38 10.32 -18.61
C ASP A 91 18.37 11.44 -18.97
N ALA A 92 19.03 12.03 -17.97
CA ALA A 92 20.05 13.07 -18.21
C ALA A 92 21.29 12.53 -18.98
N ALA A 93 21.64 11.25 -18.80
CA ALA A 93 22.73 10.62 -19.52
C ALA A 93 22.39 10.33 -20.99
N HIS A 94 21.13 10.00 -21.31
CA HIS A 94 20.71 9.69 -22.68
C HIS A 94 20.70 10.94 -23.59
N ASP A 95 20.39 12.13 -23.06
CA ASP A 95 20.43 13.38 -23.84
C ASP A 95 21.86 13.85 -24.17
N SER A 96 22.87 13.37 -23.45
CA SER A 96 24.27 13.80 -23.64
C SER A 96 25.00 13.09 -24.80
N HIS A 97 24.40 12.07 -25.44
CA HIS A 97 25.04 11.33 -26.54
C HIS A 97 24.61 11.80 -27.96
N ALA A 98 23.79 12.85 -28.09
CA ALA A 98 23.28 13.32 -29.38
C ALA A 98 24.07 14.48 -30.04
N ALA A 99 25.14 14.99 -29.42
CA ALA A 99 25.88 16.14 -29.92
C ALA A 99 27.37 15.85 -30.16
N SER A 100 27.69 15.08 -31.21
CA SER A 100 28.99 15.10 -31.89
C SER A 100 28.88 14.37 -33.24
N ALA A 101 28.66 15.14 -34.32
CA ALA A 101 28.89 14.75 -35.71
C ALA A 101 29.41 15.97 -36.47
#